data_AF-A0A3R6E4D3-F1
#
_entry.id   AF-A0A3R6E4D3-F1
#
_cell.length_a   1.000
_cell.length_b   1.000
_cell.length_c   1.000
_cell.angle_alpha   90.00
_cell.angle_beta   90.00
_cell.angle_gamma   90.00
#
_symmetry.space_group_name_H-M   'P 1'
#
loop_
_entity.id
_entity.type
_entity.pdbx_description
1 polymer ?
#
loop_
_entity_poly.entity_id
_entity_poly.type
_entity_poly.pdbx_seq_one_letter_code
_entity_poly.pdbx_strand_id
1 'polypeptide(L)'
;MNKKDILELKRRFKKDACTFTRLCGCYVDADHNKVTSFGETFLNLEDEEFYKYLEIAKKIMSGTIGNNLLELEFPTAEEAAGGRQQFLMGLRESALKNDDLMEAFYDLVIDSYDYVGNYLILVFHDAYDVMTKTSDNNKLDESEEVYEYLLCAICPVNLTKPGLGYREDENRIGPRIRDWVVGAPDTGFVFPAFTDRSTDIHSVMFYTRDTKTPHSEFMESGLGCGSKFTATEQKLTFQSIVKEVIGEDDDESDAIFMDIQDNLNDLIPVALEDEPEPEPVPVTKSTISSVLAESGVTEKQAAVIEQTYENVFGEEVPVAEHLVDPKLVEANARRKEKLELVQQVENLKQQLEETRTLPVEESDGDDVPAVKTYDVILRVKPEKVDQIHSQVIDGRKCLVIPMDEDEHAAVNGVNTTI
;
A
#
# COMPACT_ATOMS: atom_id res chain seq x y z
N MET A 1 4.85 11.94 17.06
CA MET A 1 3.94 10.92 17.66
C MET A 1 4.02 9.57 16.96
N ASN A 2 4.38 8.54 17.71
CA ASN A 2 4.36 7.16 17.24
C ASN A 2 3.00 6.47 17.49
N LYS A 3 2.89 5.20 17.11
CA LYS A 3 1.67 4.38 17.26
C LYS A 3 1.19 4.26 18.71
N LYS A 4 2.10 4.20 19.68
CA LYS A 4 1.75 4.11 21.12
C LYS A 4 1.14 5.43 21.60
N ASP A 5 1.71 6.55 21.19
CA ASP A 5 1.24 7.89 21.55
C ASP A 5 -0.18 8.13 21.01
N ILE A 6 -0.41 7.83 19.73
CA ILE A 6 -1.72 7.94 19.08
C ILE A 6 -2.75 7.06 19.78
N LEU A 7 -2.39 5.81 20.12
CA LEU A 7 -3.29 4.90 20.82
C LEU A 7 -3.60 5.35 22.24
N GLU A 8 -2.68 6.01 22.93
CA GLU A 8 -2.91 6.56 24.26
C GLU A 8 -4.01 7.63 24.24
N LEU A 9 -3.89 8.63 23.37
CA LEU A 9 -4.91 9.67 23.23
C LEU A 9 -6.24 9.06 22.76
N LYS A 10 -6.21 8.22 21.72
CA LYS A 10 -7.43 7.65 21.14
C LYS A 10 -8.23 6.78 22.11
N ARG A 11 -7.57 6.08 23.04
CA ARG A 11 -8.24 5.26 24.08
C ARG A 11 -9.08 6.10 25.05
N ARG A 12 -8.75 7.39 25.21
CA ARG A 12 -9.52 8.33 26.02
C ARG A 12 -10.79 8.81 25.34
N PHE A 13 -10.90 8.71 24.01
CA PHE A 13 -12.07 9.19 23.28
C PHE A 13 -13.27 8.26 23.48
N LYS A 14 -13.80 8.16 24.69
CA LYS A 14 -14.99 7.38 25.06
C LYS A 14 -15.71 8.09 26.20
N LYS A 15 -17.01 7.83 26.35
CA LYS A 15 -17.88 8.58 27.26
C LYS A 15 -17.34 8.68 28.70
N ASP A 16 -16.70 7.63 29.19
CA ASP A 16 -16.19 7.53 30.56
C ASP A 16 -14.75 8.04 30.75
N ALA A 17 -14.06 8.46 29.70
CA ALA A 17 -12.65 8.85 29.77
C ALA A 17 -12.27 10.10 28.95
N CYS A 18 -13.20 10.63 28.15
CA CYS A 18 -12.96 11.80 27.34
C CYS A 18 -12.94 13.05 28.24
N THR A 19 -11.94 13.91 28.05
CA THR A 19 -11.79 15.15 28.82
C THR A 19 -11.77 16.40 27.95
N PHE A 20 -12.24 16.32 26.69
CA PHE A 20 -12.43 17.50 25.85
C PHE A 20 -13.25 18.53 26.63
N THR A 21 -12.70 19.74 26.75
CA THR A 21 -13.31 20.80 27.56
C THR A 21 -14.24 21.66 26.72
N ARG A 22 -13.90 21.91 25.45
CA ARG A 22 -14.65 22.78 24.54
C ARG A 22 -14.63 22.26 23.11
N LEU A 23 -15.72 22.52 22.40
CA LEU A 23 -15.88 22.28 20.97
C LEU A 23 -16.36 23.58 20.33
N CYS A 24 -15.69 24.02 19.27
CA CYS A 24 -16.17 25.10 18.42
C CYS A 24 -16.30 24.60 16.98
N GLY A 25 -17.24 25.15 16.23
CA GLY A 25 -17.43 24.78 14.83
C GLY A 25 -17.91 25.92 13.93
N CYS A 26 -17.61 25.81 12.64
CA CYS A 26 -18.04 26.74 11.60
C CYS A 26 -18.47 25.97 10.35
N TYR A 27 -19.73 26.14 9.96
CA TYR A 27 -20.27 25.58 8.73
C TYR A 27 -20.05 26.56 7.58
N VAL A 28 -19.39 26.06 6.53
CA VAL A 28 -19.00 26.82 5.34
C VAL A 28 -19.73 26.24 4.12
N ASP A 29 -20.33 27.12 3.32
CA ASP A 29 -20.95 26.73 2.06
C ASP A 29 -19.94 26.72 0.89
N ALA A 30 -20.40 26.22 -0.27
CA ALA A 30 -19.59 26.11 -1.48
C ALA A 30 -19.12 27.46 -2.05
N ASP A 31 -19.68 28.58 -1.58
CA ASP A 31 -19.28 29.94 -1.97
C ASP A 31 -18.32 30.55 -0.92
N HIS A 32 -17.77 29.73 -0.02
CA HIS A 32 -16.88 30.11 1.08
C HIS A 32 -17.51 31.04 2.13
N ASN A 33 -18.84 31.09 2.23
CA ASN A 33 -19.49 31.88 3.27
C ASN A 33 -19.59 31.07 4.57
N LYS A 34 -19.29 31.74 5.70
CA LYS A 34 -19.58 31.23 7.04
C LYS A 34 -21.09 31.29 7.31
N VAL A 35 -21.79 30.17 7.10
CA VAL A 35 -23.24 30.07 7.26
C VAL A 35 -23.64 30.13 8.73
N THR A 36 -22.88 29.47 9.60
CA THR A 36 -23.07 29.53 11.06
C THR A 36 -21.79 29.12 11.79
N SER A 37 -21.55 29.71 12.95
CA SER A 37 -20.52 29.29 13.91
C SER A 37 -21.12 29.00 15.29
N PHE A 38 -20.46 28.18 16.09
CA PHE A 38 -20.91 27.80 17.44
C PHE A 38 -19.72 27.43 18.35
N GLY A 39 -19.95 27.50 19.66
CA GLY A 39 -18.97 27.14 20.68
C GLY A 39 -19.62 26.64 21.96
N GLU A 40 -19.33 25.39 22.35
CA GLU A 40 -20.03 24.68 23.41
C GLU A 40 -19.05 23.97 24.36
N THR A 41 -19.48 23.79 25.62
CA THR A 41 -18.76 22.93 26.56
C THR A 41 -19.01 21.48 26.16
N PHE A 42 -17.95 20.77 25.74
CA PHE A 42 -18.11 19.46 25.09
C PHE A 42 -18.78 18.41 25.98
N LEU A 43 -18.45 18.39 27.28
CA LEU A 43 -19.04 17.44 28.23
C LEU A 43 -20.52 17.73 28.57
N ASN A 44 -21.08 18.86 28.13
CA ASN A 44 -22.47 19.22 28.34
C ASN A 44 -23.37 18.93 27.13
N LEU A 45 -22.80 18.41 26.03
CA LEU A 45 -23.55 18.04 24.84
C LEU A 45 -24.57 16.92 25.13
N GLU A 46 -25.64 16.87 24.34
CA GLU A 46 -26.55 15.74 24.37
C GLU A 46 -25.81 14.45 23.97
N ASP A 47 -26.19 13.31 24.57
CA ASP A 47 -25.51 12.03 24.37
C ASP A 47 -25.31 11.68 22.88
N GLU A 48 -26.33 11.85 22.04
CA GLU A 48 -26.24 11.55 20.61
C GLU A 48 -25.22 12.43 19.88
N GLU A 49 -25.23 13.74 20.13
CA GLU A 49 -24.27 14.70 19.55
C GLU A 49 -22.86 14.44 20.06
N PHE A 50 -22.71 14.25 21.38
CA PHE A 50 -21.46 13.91 22.03
C PHE A 50 -20.79 12.71 21.35
N TYR A 51 -21.53 11.61 21.13
CA TYR A 51 -20.98 10.43 20.48
C TYR A 51 -20.59 10.68 19.03
N LYS A 52 -21.36 11.48 18.28
CA LYS A 52 -21.06 11.81 16.88
C LYS A 52 -19.79 12.65 16.74
N TYR A 53 -19.62 13.68 17.56
CA TYR A 53 -18.39 14.46 17.56
C TYR A 53 -17.18 13.65 18.03
N LEU A 54 -17.37 12.73 18.97
CA LEU A 54 -16.31 11.83 19.42
C LEU A 54 -15.87 10.83 18.33
N GLU A 55 -16.80 10.36 17.49
CA GLU A 55 -16.50 9.57 16.29
C GLU A 55 -15.62 10.35 15.30
N ILE A 56 -15.90 11.63 15.10
CA ILE A 56 -15.09 12.53 14.26
C ILE A 56 -13.67 12.68 14.84
N ALA A 57 -13.55 13.01 16.13
CA ALA A 57 -12.25 13.15 16.79
C ALA A 57 -11.39 11.87 16.72
N LYS A 58 -12.02 10.69 16.89
CA LYS A 58 -11.33 9.40 16.69
C LYS A 58 -10.83 9.21 15.27
N LYS A 59 -11.58 9.69 14.28
CA LYS A 59 -11.27 9.48 12.87
C LYS A 59 -9.99 10.22 12.47
N ILE A 60 -9.78 11.43 13.00
CA ILE A 60 -8.53 12.19 12.84
C ILE A 60 -7.31 11.41 13.36
N MET A 61 -7.48 10.60 14.41
CA MET A 61 -6.42 9.76 15.00
C MET A 61 -6.44 8.31 14.46
N SER A 62 -6.84 8.12 13.20
CA SER A 62 -6.98 6.79 12.58
C SER A 62 -6.21 6.68 11.26
N GLY A 63 -5.81 5.46 10.92
CA GLY A 63 -5.10 5.16 9.68
C GLY A 63 -3.65 4.77 9.94
N THR A 64 -2.86 4.72 8.88
CA THR A 64 -1.45 4.30 8.93
C THR A 64 -0.53 5.50 9.06
N ILE A 65 0.46 5.43 9.96
CA ILE A 65 1.52 6.44 10.11
C ILE A 65 2.36 6.48 8.84
N GLY A 66 2.74 7.67 8.39
CA GLY A 66 3.42 7.88 7.11
C GLY A 66 2.50 7.79 5.88
N ASN A 67 1.20 7.55 6.07
CA ASN A 67 0.24 7.49 4.96
C ASN A 67 -1.00 8.34 5.23
N ASN A 68 -1.84 7.96 6.20
CA ASN A 68 -2.97 8.79 6.63
C ASN A 68 -2.58 9.82 7.70
N LEU A 69 -1.61 9.45 8.53
CA LEU A 69 -1.12 10.26 9.64
C LEU A 69 0.30 10.70 9.31
N LEU A 70 0.51 12.00 9.16
CA LEU A 70 1.78 12.60 8.78
C LEU A 70 2.23 13.53 9.89
N GLU A 71 3.46 13.37 10.34
CA GLU A 71 4.05 14.27 11.32
C GLU A 71 4.76 15.40 10.59
N LEU A 72 4.23 16.60 10.74
CA LEU A 72 4.74 17.80 10.09
C LEU A 72 5.50 18.64 11.11
N GLU A 73 6.66 19.14 10.71
CA GLU A 73 7.49 19.99 11.56
C GLU A 73 7.29 21.47 11.18
N PHE A 74 7.29 22.34 12.19
CA PHE A 74 7.27 23.77 11.95
C PHE A 74 8.68 24.27 11.58
N PRO A 75 8.80 25.04 10.48
CA PRO A 75 10.00 25.82 10.24
C PRO A 75 10.22 26.82 11.37
N THR A 76 11.49 27.11 11.71
CA THR A 76 11.84 28.07 12.78
C THR A 76 11.24 29.47 12.57
N ALA A 77 10.92 29.84 11.32
CA ALA A 77 10.28 31.11 11.01
C ALA A 77 8.84 31.21 11.56
N GLU A 78 8.13 30.08 11.69
CA GLU A 78 6.74 30.03 12.16
C GLU A 78 6.61 30.22 13.68
N GLU A 79 7.72 30.12 14.41
CA GLU A 79 7.76 30.41 15.85
C GLU A 79 7.77 31.92 16.14
N ALA A 80 8.11 32.73 15.13
CA ALA A 80 8.21 34.17 15.26
C ALA A 80 6.83 34.86 15.26
N ALA A 81 6.83 36.15 15.58
CA ALA A 81 5.61 36.96 15.62
C ALA A 81 4.86 36.93 14.26
N GLY A 82 3.62 36.43 14.28
CA GLY A 82 2.76 36.31 13.09
C GLY A 82 2.85 34.96 12.38
N GLY A 83 3.69 34.04 12.84
CA GLY A 83 3.74 32.67 12.33
C GLY A 83 2.55 31.82 12.77
N ARG A 84 2.29 30.74 12.02
CA ARG A 84 1.17 29.81 12.22
C ARG A 84 1.30 29.01 13.50
N GLN A 85 2.52 28.59 13.87
CA GLN A 85 2.75 27.93 15.15
C GLN A 85 2.36 28.85 16.31
N GLN A 86 2.82 30.11 16.29
CA GLN A 86 2.48 31.09 17.30
C GLN A 86 0.96 31.34 17.38
N PHE A 87 0.28 31.42 16.23
CA PHE A 87 -1.17 31.57 16.18
C PHE A 87 -1.90 30.38 16.83
N LEU A 88 -1.52 29.15 16.48
CA LEU A 88 -2.11 27.93 17.06
C LEU A 88 -1.84 27.81 18.57
N MET A 89 -0.67 28.23 19.03
CA MET A 89 -0.34 28.32 20.46
C MET A 89 -1.29 29.28 21.19
N GLY A 90 -1.51 30.48 20.64
CA GLY A 90 -2.46 31.44 21.20
C GLY A 90 -3.91 30.94 21.18
N LEU A 91 -4.30 30.24 20.12
CA LEU A 91 -5.63 29.61 20.01
C LEU A 91 -5.81 28.54 21.10
N ARG A 92 -4.81 27.69 21.32
CA ARG A 92 -4.78 26.69 22.40
C ARG A 92 -4.86 27.34 23.77
N GLU A 93 -3.99 28.31 24.06
CA GLU A 93 -3.95 29.02 25.35
C GLU A 93 -5.27 29.73 25.68
N SER A 94 -6.03 30.15 24.65
CA SER A 94 -7.37 30.72 24.85
C SER A 94 -8.42 29.69 25.29
N ALA A 95 -8.09 28.39 25.27
CA ALA A 95 -9.00 27.26 25.44
C ALA A 95 -10.25 27.34 24.53
N LEU A 96 -10.10 27.93 23.34
CA LEU A 96 -11.16 28.26 22.37
C LEU A 96 -12.25 29.20 22.91
N LYS A 97 -11.93 30.04 23.91
CA LYS A 97 -12.88 31.00 24.51
C LYS A 97 -12.79 32.40 23.92
N ASN A 98 -11.81 32.64 23.05
CA ASN A 98 -11.66 33.91 22.35
C ASN A 98 -12.31 33.81 20.97
N ASP A 99 -13.49 34.39 20.84
CA ASP A 99 -14.28 34.33 19.61
C ASP A 99 -13.57 35.02 18.43
N ASP A 100 -12.84 36.12 18.66
CA ASP A 100 -12.09 36.81 17.61
C ASP A 100 -10.95 35.93 17.05
N LEU A 101 -10.26 35.18 17.92
CA LEU A 101 -9.23 34.21 17.50
C LEU A 101 -9.86 33.03 16.75
N MET A 102 -11.04 32.56 17.17
CA MET A 102 -11.77 31.51 16.46
C MET A 102 -12.21 31.94 15.06
N GLU A 103 -12.76 33.15 14.93
CA GLU A 103 -13.15 33.71 13.63
C GLU A 103 -11.94 33.85 12.70
N ALA A 104 -10.81 34.34 13.21
CA ALA A 104 -9.56 34.41 12.44
C ALA A 104 -9.05 33.02 12.02
N PHE A 105 -9.23 32.00 12.87
CA PHE A 105 -8.87 30.62 12.52
C PHE A 105 -9.80 30.05 11.43
N TYR A 106 -11.10 30.33 11.48
CA TYR A 106 -12.01 29.91 10.42
C TYR A 106 -11.67 30.57 9.08
N ASP A 107 -11.38 31.87 9.07
CA ASP A 107 -10.96 32.58 7.86
C ASP A 107 -9.66 31.99 7.30
N LEU A 108 -8.69 31.69 8.16
CA LEU A 108 -7.46 31.01 7.77
C LEU A 108 -7.75 29.67 7.08
N VAL A 109 -8.58 28.81 7.68
CA VAL A 109 -8.92 27.52 7.07
C VAL A 109 -9.65 27.71 5.74
N ILE A 110 -10.59 28.65 5.66
CA ILE A 110 -11.35 28.94 4.42
C ILE A 110 -10.44 29.41 3.30
N ASP A 111 -9.44 30.24 3.60
CA ASP A 111 -8.51 30.79 2.61
C ASP A 111 -7.44 29.79 2.14
N SER A 112 -7.21 28.71 2.90
CA SER A 112 -6.09 27.78 2.67
C SER A 112 -6.50 26.33 2.38
N TYR A 113 -7.78 26.00 2.49
CA TYR A 113 -8.30 24.65 2.22
C TYR A 113 -9.04 24.63 0.87
N ASP A 114 -8.39 24.08 -0.17
CA ASP A 114 -8.98 23.99 -1.51
C ASP A 114 -10.02 22.85 -1.57
N TYR A 115 -11.29 23.22 -1.48
CA TYR A 115 -12.39 22.26 -1.48
C TYR A 115 -13.62 22.77 -2.22
N VAL A 116 -14.16 21.91 -3.08
CA VAL A 116 -15.39 22.19 -3.81
C VAL A 116 -16.58 21.57 -3.09
N GLY A 117 -17.37 22.40 -2.44
CA GLY A 117 -18.61 22.00 -1.77
C GLY A 117 -18.72 22.56 -0.37
N ASN A 118 -19.71 22.09 0.37
CA ASN A 118 -19.93 22.53 1.74
C ASN A 118 -19.09 21.70 2.71
N TYR A 119 -18.61 22.30 3.78
CA TYR A 119 -17.85 21.61 4.81
C TYR A 119 -18.04 22.24 6.19
N LEU A 120 -17.72 21.48 7.22
CA LEU A 120 -17.80 21.87 8.62
C LEU A 120 -16.39 21.80 9.22
N ILE A 121 -15.91 22.94 9.71
CA ILE A 121 -14.67 23.03 10.48
C ILE A 121 -15.04 22.79 11.93
N LEU A 122 -14.37 21.85 12.60
CA LEU A 122 -14.51 21.58 14.03
C LEU A 122 -13.15 21.73 14.72
N VAL A 123 -13.14 22.35 15.89
CA VAL A 123 -11.97 22.50 16.75
C VAL A 123 -12.33 22.07 18.16
N PHE A 124 -11.63 21.07 18.66
CA PHE A 124 -11.73 20.55 20.00
C PHE A 124 -10.54 21.04 20.80
N HIS A 125 -10.79 21.34 22.07
CA HIS A 125 -9.76 21.61 23.05
C HIS A 125 -9.81 20.54 24.15
N ASP A 126 -8.66 20.02 24.54
CA ASP A 126 -8.51 19.04 25.60
C ASP A 126 -7.36 19.45 26.54
N ALA A 127 -7.49 19.05 27.81
CA ALA A 127 -6.42 19.10 28.80
C ALA A 127 -6.34 17.72 29.46
N TYR A 128 -5.31 16.96 29.09
CA TYR A 128 -5.11 15.58 29.51
C TYR A 128 -4.07 15.47 30.62
N ASP A 129 -4.48 15.03 31.81
CA ASP A 129 -3.56 14.60 32.87
C ASP A 129 -2.83 13.30 32.47
N VAL A 130 -1.56 13.40 32.09
CA VAL A 130 -0.74 12.26 31.67
C VAL A 130 -0.39 11.43 32.91
N MET A 131 -0.86 10.17 32.94
CA MET A 131 -0.61 9.26 34.07
C MET A 131 0.86 8.81 34.12
N THR A 132 1.44 8.68 35.31
CA THR A 132 2.78 8.11 35.47
C THR A 132 2.73 6.57 35.37
N LYS A 133 3.67 5.97 34.65
CA LYS A 133 3.79 4.50 34.52
C LYS A 133 5.14 4.05 35.05
N THR A 134 5.16 3.01 35.89
CA THR A 134 6.43 2.34 36.24
C THR A 134 6.95 1.53 35.05
N SER A 135 8.23 1.11 35.09
CA SER A 135 8.83 0.20 34.10
C SER A 135 8.04 -1.10 33.88
N ASP A 136 7.24 -1.50 34.87
CA ASP A 136 6.39 -2.70 34.82
C ASP A 136 4.95 -2.40 34.33
N ASN A 137 4.73 -1.20 33.76
CA ASN A 137 3.45 -0.75 33.19
C ASN A 137 2.28 -0.69 34.18
N ASN A 138 2.57 -0.70 35.49
CA ASN A 138 1.60 -0.49 36.55
C ASN A 138 1.30 1.02 36.67
N LYS A 139 0.01 1.34 36.84
CA LYS A 139 -0.45 2.71 37.01
C LYS A 139 -0.02 3.23 38.38
N LEU A 140 0.68 4.37 38.40
CA LEU A 140 0.82 5.19 39.60
C LEU A 140 -0.27 6.26 39.57
N ASP A 141 -0.84 6.57 40.74
CA ASP A 141 -1.97 7.50 40.89
C ASP A 141 -1.53 8.99 40.89
N GLU A 142 -0.30 9.25 40.45
CA GLU A 142 0.29 10.59 40.36
C GLU A 142 0.45 10.95 38.88
N SER A 143 0.05 12.16 38.49
CA SER A 143 0.26 12.72 37.14
C SER A 143 1.43 13.68 37.18
N GLU A 144 2.34 13.56 36.20
CA GLU A 144 3.55 14.41 36.11
C GLU A 144 3.36 15.60 35.17
N GLU A 145 2.48 15.50 34.16
CA GLU A 145 2.29 16.51 33.13
C GLU A 145 0.82 16.62 32.70
N VAL A 146 0.38 17.85 32.40
CA VAL A 146 -0.90 18.12 31.73
C VAL A 146 -0.62 18.42 30.27
N TYR A 147 -1.05 17.53 29.37
CA TYR A 147 -0.96 17.71 27.94
C TYR A 147 -2.20 18.43 27.42
N GLU A 148 -2.05 19.71 27.10
CA GLU A 148 -3.10 20.56 26.53
C GLU A 148 -2.93 20.64 25.00
N TYR A 149 -4.02 20.42 24.25
CA TYR A 149 -3.94 20.35 22.79
C TYR A 149 -5.25 20.72 22.09
N LEU A 150 -5.10 21.04 20.81
CA LEU A 150 -6.15 21.24 19.85
C LEU A 150 -6.26 20.02 18.94
N LEU A 151 -7.49 19.60 18.65
CA LEU A 151 -7.79 18.67 17.56
C LEU A 151 -8.72 19.39 16.58
N CYS A 152 -8.30 19.53 15.34
CA CYS A 152 -9.12 20.09 14.27
C CYS A 152 -9.59 18.99 13.32
N ALA A 153 -10.83 19.09 12.86
CA ALA A 153 -11.42 18.20 11.87
C ALA A 153 -12.22 19.00 10.84
N ILE A 154 -11.89 18.83 9.56
CA ILE A 154 -12.61 19.41 8.43
C ILE A 154 -13.45 18.30 7.79
N CYS A 155 -14.76 18.43 7.91
CA CYS A 155 -15.73 17.40 7.54
C CYS A 155 -16.56 17.84 6.33
N PRO A 156 -16.64 17.05 5.25
CA PRO A 156 -17.49 17.40 4.12
C PRO A 156 -18.97 17.32 4.52
N VAL A 157 -19.79 18.24 4.02
CA VAL A 157 -21.23 18.30 4.29
C VAL A 157 -21.98 18.05 2.99
N ASN A 158 -22.58 16.86 2.89
CA ASN A 158 -23.18 16.38 1.65
C ASN A 158 -24.68 16.17 1.78
N LEU A 159 -25.42 16.42 0.69
CA LEU A 159 -26.84 16.05 0.63
C LEU A 159 -26.99 14.53 0.68
N THR A 160 -27.92 14.05 1.50
CA THR A 160 -28.33 12.65 1.51
C THR A 160 -28.67 12.14 0.11
N LYS A 161 -28.45 10.83 -0.13
CA LYS A 161 -28.72 10.22 -1.43
C LYS A 161 -30.18 10.43 -1.86
N PRO A 162 -30.44 10.79 -3.14
CA PRO A 162 -31.79 10.91 -3.64
C PRO A 162 -32.49 9.55 -3.59
N GLY A 163 -33.82 9.57 -3.45
CA GLY A 163 -34.60 8.35 -3.41
C GLY A 163 -36.07 8.60 -3.10
N LEU A 164 -36.82 7.52 -2.96
CA LEU A 164 -38.18 7.56 -2.41
C LEU A 164 -38.12 7.25 -0.91
N GLY A 165 -38.85 8.03 -0.11
CA GLY A 165 -38.99 7.85 1.32
C GLY A 165 -40.46 7.82 1.74
N TYR A 166 -40.71 7.31 2.93
CA TYR A 166 -42.03 7.44 3.56
C TYR A 166 -42.18 8.87 4.08
N ARG A 167 -43.16 9.59 3.55
CA ARG A 167 -43.53 10.94 3.96
C ARG A 167 -44.67 10.84 4.96
N GLU A 168 -44.32 10.93 6.25
CA GLU A 168 -45.26 10.76 7.36
C GLU A 168 -46.37 11.83 7.34
N ASP A 169 -46.04 13.06 6.92
CA ASP A 169 -46.97 14.18 6.75
C ASP A 169 -48.07 13.91 5.71
N GLU A 170 -47.75 13.17 4.66
CA GLU A 170 -48.67 12.86 3.56
C GLU A 170 -49.15 11.40 3.57
N ASN A 171 -48.68 10.60 4.53
CA ASN A 171 -48.88 9.15 4.62
C ASN A 171 -48.73 8.43 3.26
N ARG A 172 -47.67 8.75 2.52
CA ARG A 172 -47.37 8.12 1.23
C ARG A 172 -45.88 7.97 0.98
N ILE A 173 -45.55 7.14 0.01
CA ILE A 173 -44.20 7.11 -0.56
C ILE A 173 -44.05 8.28 -1.54
N GLY A 174 -42.97 9.04 -1.39
CA GLY A 174 -42.67 10.20 -2.22
C GLY A 174 -41.18 10.50 -2.31
N PRO A 175 -40.78 11.49 -3.12
CA PRO A 175 -39.40 11.94 -3.17
C PRO A 175 -38.90 12.30 -1.76
N ARG A 176 -37.72 11.78 -1.42
CA ARG A 176 -37.07 12.07 -0.14
C ARG A 176 -36.65 13.54 -0.09
N ILE A 177 -36.98 14.22 1.01
CA ILE A 177 -36.39 15.51 1.36
C ILE A 177 -34.93 15.25 1.72
N ARG A 178 -34.02 15.93 1.02
CA ARG A 178 -32.59 15.68 1.16
C ARG A 178 -32.02 16.65 2.19
N ASP A 179 -31.52 16.11 3.29
CA ASP A 179 -30.83 16.87 4.32
C ASP A 179 -29.33 16.97 4.04
N TRP A 180 -28.70 18.04 4.52
CA TRP A 180 -27.25 18.17 4.59
C TRP A 180 -26.73 17.35 5.77
N VAL A 181 -25.76 16.48 5.52
CA VAL A 181 -25.20 15.57 6.52
C VAL A 181 -23.71 15.74 6.58
N VAL A 182 -23.20 15.96 7.79
CA VAL A 182 -21.77 15.99 8.10
C VAL A 182 -21.20 14.58 7.92
N GLY A 183 -20.22 14.44 7.04
CA GLY A 183 -19.47 13.21 6.81
C GLY A 183 -18.35 13.01 7.83
N ALA A 184 -17.67 11.86 7.72
CA ALA A 184 -16.39 11.66 8.41
C ALA A 184 -15.34 12.66 7.85
N PRO A 185 -14.40 13.12 8.69
CA PRO A 185 -13.42 14.12 8.27
C PRO A 185 -12.57 13.66 7.09
N ASP A 186 -12.25 14.62 6.23
CA ASP A 186 -11.37 14.45 5.07
C ASP A 186 -9.94 14.83 5.45
N THR A 187 -9.83 15.90 6.24
CA THR A 187 -8.57 16.47 6.71
C THR A 187 -8.70 16.89 8.17
N GLY A 188 -7.61 16.88 8.90
CA GLY A 188 -7.57 17.47 10.24
C GLY A 188 -6.18 17.37 10.83
N PHE A 189 -6.03 17.80 12.08
CA PHE A 189 -4.74 17.76 12.75
C PHE A 189 -4.87 17.74 14.26
N VAL A 190 -3.80 17.35 14.94
CA VAL A 190 -3.59 17.52 16.38
C VAL A 190 -2.35 18.38 16.60
N PHE A 191 -2.51 19.46 17.35
CA PHE A 191 -1.42 20.38 17.71
C PHE A 191 -1.55 20.81 19.18
N PRO A 192 -0.45 20.84 19.96
CA PRO A 192 0.87 20.27 19.67
C PRO A 192 0.82 18.77 19.36
N ALA A 193 1.94 18.19 18.95
CA ALA A 193 2.07 16.74 18.91
C ALA A 193 2.26 16.19 20.34
N PHE A 194 1.90 14.92 20.54
CA PHE A 194 2.17 14.17 21.76
C PHE A 194 3.28 13.15 21.52
N THR A 195 4.46 13.40 22.04
CA THR A 195 5.66 12.58 21.82
C THR A 195 6.30 12.29 23.18
N ASP A 196 6.70 11.05 23.42
CA ASP A 196 7.33 10.61 24.68
C ASP A 196 6.56 11.00 25.95
N ARG A 197 5.23 10.89 25.85
CA ARG A 197 4.27 11.27 26.91
C ARG A 197 4.28 12.76 27.29
N SER A 198 4.83 13.62 26.44
CA SER A 198 4.96 15.05 26.69
C SER A 198 4.48 15.88 25.49
N THR A 199 4.39 17.19 25.71
CA THR A 199 4.01 18.17 24.69
C THR A 199 5.18 18.46 23.74
N ASP A 200 4.99 18.20 22.44
CA ASP A 200 5.92 18.61 21.39
C ASP A 200 5.33 19.76 20.55
N ILE A 201 5.76 20.98 20.86
CA ILE A 201 5.29 22.21 20.20
C ILE A 201 5.85 22.39 18.79
N HIS A 202 6.90 21.65 18.40
CA HIS A 202 7.55 21.82 17.10
C HIS A 202 6.90 20.96 16.01
N SER A 203 5.94 20.11 16.38
CA SER A 203 5.30 19.18 15.46
C SER A 203 3.77 19.23 15.49
N VAL A 204 3.16 18.92 14.35
CA VAL A 204 1.72 18.70 14.17
C VAL A 204 1.51 17.28 13.68
N MET A 205 0.53 16.58 14.23
CA MET A 205 0.06 15.32 13.65
C MET A 205 -1.08 15.60 12.68
N PHE A 206 -0.79 15.59 11.38
CA PHE A 206 -1.75 15.82 10.31
C PHE A 206 -2.47 14.54 9.91
N TYR A 207 -3.76 14.66 9.60
CA TYR A 207 -4.61 13.59 9.09
C TYR A 207 -5.10 13.89 7.68
N THR A 208 -4.96 12.90 6.79
CA THR A 208 -5.63 12.88 5.49
C THR A 208 -6.38 11.56 5.28
N ARG A 209 -7.62 11.68 4.78
CA ARG A 209 -8.39 10.53 4.30
C ARG A 209 -7.93 10.10 2.92
N ASP A 210 -7.72 11.05 2.02
CA ASP A 210 -7.21 10.78 0.67
C ASP A 210 -5.69 10.79 0.68
N THR A 211 -5.09 9.61 0.60
CA THR A 211 -3.65 9.45 0.57
C THR A 211 -3.09 9.59 -0.84
N LYS A 212 -3.92 9.73 -1.87
CA LYS A 212 -3.40 9.94 -3.25
C LYS A 212 -3.22 11.41 -3.55
N THR A 213 -4.10 12.24 -3.00
CA THR A 213 -4.11 13.69 -3.16
C THR A 213 -4.43 14.33 -1.81
N PRO A 214 -3.50 14.30 -0.84
CA PRO A 214 -3.67 15.01 0.41
C PRO A 214 -3.69 16.53 0.17
N HIS A 215 -4.27 17.26 1.12
CA HIS A 215 -4.33 18.71 1.09
C HIS A 215 -2.99 19.34 1.50
N SER A 216 -1.97 19.18 0.67
CA SER A 216 -0.62 19.73 0.89
C SER A 216 -0.63 21.26 0.95
N GLU A 217 -1.53 21.90 0.19
CA GLU A 217 -1.75 23.35 0.26
C GLU A 217 -2.19 23.81 1.65
N PHE A 218 -2.98 22.99 2.35
CA PHE A 218 -3.41 23.28 3.71
C PHE A 218 -2.29 23.02 4.74
N MET A 219 -1.42 22.01 4.51
CA MET A 219 -0.21 21.81 5.32
C MET A 219 0.69 23.05 5.27
N GLU A 220 0.89 23.61 4.08
CA GLU A 220 1.79 24.74 3.86
C GLU A 220 1.15 26.07 4.25
N SER A 221 0.00 26.42 3.66
CA SER A 221 -0.58 27.75 3.81
C SER A 221 -1.46 27.88 5.06
N GLY A 222 -2.14 26.79 5.44
CA GLY A 222 -3.01 26.74 6.61
C GLY A 222 -2.22 26.53 7.89
N LEU A 223 -1.35 25.53 7.93
CA LEU A 223 -0.55 25.20 9.11
C LEU A 223 0.82 25.85 9.14
N GLY A 224 1.38 26.32 8.02
CA GLY A 224 2.73 26.89 7.99
C GLY A 224 3.84 25.85 8.02
N CYS A 225 3.51 24.56 7.87
CA CYS A 225 4.47 23.48 7.85
C CYS A 225 5.05 23.27 6.45
N GLY A 226 6.09 22.43 6.32
CA GLY A 226 6.39 21.79 5.03
C GLY A 226 5.32 20.75 4.68
N SER A 227 5.07 20.52 3.39
CA SER A 227 4.30 19.37 2.94
C SER A 227 5.13 18.09 3.04
N LYS A 228 4.45 16.96 3.25
CA LYS A 228 5.08 15.62 3.24
C LYS A 228 4.28 14.69 2.35
N PHE A 229 5.00 13.89 1.56
CA PHE A 229 4.39 12.83 0.78
C PHE A 229 3.81 11.74 1.69
N THR A 230 2.62 11.28 1.37
CA THR A 230 2.11 10.02 1.91
C THR A 230 2.85 8.83 1.28
N ALA A 231 2.90 7.69 1.96
CA ALA A 231 3.40 6.44 1.38
C ALA A 231 2.71 6.08 0.05
N THR A 232 1.42 6.42 -0.09
CA THR A 232 0.68 6.20 -1.34
C THR A 232 1.17 7.10 -2.47
N GLU A 233 1.42 8.38 -2.21
CA GLU A 233 2.01 9.29 -3.21
C GLU A 233 3.43 8.89 -3.56
N GLN A 234 4.26 8.51 -2.58
CA GLN A 234 5.63 8.03 -2.83
C GLN A 234 5.63 6.86 -3.81
N LYS A 235 4.75 5.88 -3.59
CA LYS A 235 4.56 4.73 -4.48
C LYS A 235 4.14 5.13 -5.89
N LEU A 236 3.07 5.92 -6.01
CA LEU A 236 2.50 6.30 -7.31
C LEU A 236 3.47 7.20 -8.10
N THR A 237 4.17 8.08 -7.41
CA THR A 237 5.17 8.97 -7.99
C THR A 237 6.35 8.17 -8.51
N PHE A 238 6.90 7.25 -7.72
CA PHE A 238 7.97 6.36 -8.17
C PHE A 238 7.54 5.49 -9.37
N GLN A 239 6.34 4.92 -9.32
CA GLN A 239 5.76 4.18 -10.44
C GLN A 239 5.71 5.01 -11.72
N SER A 240 5.26 6.27 -11.61
CA SER A 240 5.17 7.19 -12.75
C SER A 240 6.55 7.52 -13.31
N ILE A 241 7.52 7.85 -12.43
CA ILE A 241 8.90 8.15 -12.82
C ILE A 241 9.51 7.01 -13.65
N VAL A 242 9.35 5.76 -13.19
CA VAL A 242 9.95 4.62 -13.88
C VAL A 242 9.24 4.35 -15.21
N LYS A 243 7.90 4.32 -15.21
CA LYS A 243 7.09 4.01 -16.39
C LYS A 243 7.22 5.02 -17.52
N GLU A 244 7.34 6.31 -17.19
CA GLU A 244 7.60 7.36 -18.19
C GLU A 244 8.92 7.14 -18.96
N VAL A 245 9.89 6.46 -18.35
CA VAL A 245 11.24 6.25 -18.92
C VAL A 245 11.37 4.91 -19.64
N ILE A 246 10.84 3.83 -19.06
CA ILE A 246 10.93 2.49 -19.67
C ILE A 246 9.88 2.26 -20.75
N GLY A 247 8.74 2.97 -20.68
CA GLY A 247 7.60 2.78 -21.54
C GLY A 247 6.39 2.23 -20.79
N GLU A 248 5.22 2.37 -21.39
CA GLU A 248 3.96 1.78 -20.93
C GLU A 248 3.43 0.83 -22.01
N ASP A 249 2.72 -0.22 -21.58
CA ASP A 249 1.90 -1.10 -22.43
C ASP A 249 2.63 -2.13 -23.31
N ASP A 250 3.77 -2.67 -22.85
CA ASP A 250 4.37 -3.87 -23.45
C ASP A 250 4.91 -4.86 -22.40
N ASP A 251 4.97 -6.14 -22.77
CA ASP A 251 5.36 -7.24 -21.89
C ASP A 251 6.81 -7.13 -21.37
N GLU A 252 7.71 -6.45 -22.11
CA GLU A 252 9.11 -6.25 -21.72
C GLU A 252 9.21 -5.16 -20.65
N SER A 253 8.55 -4.02 -20.87
CA SER A 253 8.45 -2.92 -19.90
C SER A 253 7.80 -3.37 -18.58
N ASP A 254 6.73 -4.16 -18.65
CA ASP A 254 6.09 -4.73 -17.46
C ASP A 254 7.03 -5.69 -16.72
N ALA A 255 7.78 -6.54 -17.43
CA ALA A 255 8.77 -7.44 -16.83
C ALA A 255 9.91 -6.66 -16.13
N ILE A 256 10.45 -5.63 -16.78
CA ILE A 256 11.46 -4.72 -16.22
C ILE A 256 10.93 -4.07 -14.95
N PHE A 257 9.71 -3.52 -14.98
CA PHE A 257 9.14 -2.87 -13.81
C PHE A 257 8.94 -3.84 -12.64
N MET A 258 8.49 -5.06 -12.94
CA MET A 258 8.36 -6.12 -11.94
C MET A 258 9.71 -6.53 -11.34
N ASP A 259 10.78 -6.58 -12.14
CA ASP A 259 12.13 -6.87 -11.64
C ASP A 259 12.68 -5.72 -10.77
N ILE A 260 12.36 -4.46 -11.08
CA ILE A 260 12.63 -3.31 -10.18
C ILE A 260 11.91 -3.47 -8.83
N GLN A 261 10.65 -3.92 -8.85
CA GLN A 261 9.86 -4.12 -7.63
C GLN A 261 10.41 -5.23 -6.75
N ASP A 262 10.87 -6.34 -7.33
CA ASP A 262 11.56 -7.42 -6.61
C ASP A 262 12.87 -6.91 -5.98
N ASN A 263 13.70 -6.21 -6.77
CA ASN A 263 14.98 -5.68 -6.28
C ASN A 263 14.78 -4.69 -5.12
N LEU A 264 13.72 -3.87 -5.16
CA LEU A 264 13.34 -3.01 -4.03
C LEU A 264 12.84 -3.82 -2.83
N ASN A 265 12.06 -4.86 -3.08
CA ASN A 265 11.54 -5.73 -2.02
C ASN A 265 12.66 -6.47 -1.28
N ASP A 266 13.71 -6.87 -1.99
CA ASP A 266 14.88 -7.54 -1.41
C ASP A 266 15.69 -6.64 -0.46
N LEU A 267 15.51 -5.32 -0.56
CA LEU A 267 16.10 -4.37 0.39
C LEU A 267 15.33 -4.28 1.71
N ILE A 268 14.08 -4.74 1.76
CA ILE A 268 13.24 -4.66 2.96
C ILE A 268 13.72 -5.70 3.96
N PRO A 269 14.22 -5.28 5.15
CA PRO A 269 14.70 -6.23 6.14
C PRO A 269 13.56 -7.12 6.65
N VAL A 270 13.81 -8.42 6.72
CA VAL A 270 12.85 -9.38 7.28
C VAL A 270 12.90 -9.29 8.80
N ALA A 271 11.78 -8.95 9.43
CA ALA A 271 11.66 -9.00 10.88
C ALA A 271 11.85 -10.45 11.37
N LEU A 272 12.83 -10.65 12.26
CA LEU A 272 13.07 -11.94 12.91
C LEU A 272 12.22 -12.04 14.18
N GLU A 273 11.72 -13.25 14.47
CA GLU A 273 11.06 -13.50 15.75
C GLU A 273 12.01 -13.19 16.91
N ASP A 274 11.50 -12.50 17.94
CA ASP A 274 12.21 -12.06 19.14
C ASP A 274 13.30 -10.96 18.97
N GLU A 275 13.42 -10.35 17.80
CA GLU A 275 14.27 -9.16 17.58
C GLU A 275 13.46 -7.85 17.49
N PRO A 276 14.05 -6.69 17.82
CA PRO A 276 13.39 -5.40 17.59
C PRO A 276 13.04 -5.24 16.10
N GLU A 277 11.94 -4.53 15.82
CA GLU A 277 11.58 -4.21 14.43
C GLU A 277 12.76 -3.51 13.75
N PRO A 278 13.20 -4.01 12.58
CA PRO A 278 14.33 -3.43 11.88
C PRO A 278 14.00 -2.01 11.41
N GLU A 279 15.02 -1.15 11.37
CA GLU A 279 14.84 0.20 10.87
C GLU A 279 14.49 0.19 9.37
N PRO A 280 13.49 0.99 8.94
CA PRO A 280 13.14 1.10 7.53
C PRO A 280 14.33 1.55 6.69
N VAL A 281 14.50 0.94 5.51
CA VAL A 281 15.63 1.25 4.63
C VAL A 281 15.30 2.46 3.75
N PRO A 282 16.00 3.60 3.90
CA PRO A 282 15.81 4.75 3.04
C PRO A 282 16.34 4.47 1.63
N VAL A 283 15.55 4.83 0.63
CA VAL A 283 15.89 4.62 -0.78
C VAL A 283 16.59 5.87 -1.30
N THR A 284 17.88 5.95 -1.00
CA THR A 284 18.75 7.02 -1.50
C THR A 284 19.00 6.88 -3.00
N LYS A 285 19.59 7.91 -3.63
CA LYS A 285 20.06 7.84 -5.01
C LYS A 285 20.95 6.62 -5.27
N SER A 286 21.92 6.35 -4.39
CA SER A 286 22.79 5.16 -4.51
C SER A 286 22.01 3.85 -4.39
N THR A 287 20.97 3.82 -3.56
CA THR A 287 20.07 2.68 -3.44
C THR A 287 19.34 2.43 -4.76
N ILE A 288 18.76 3.48 -5.36
CA ILE A 288 18.11 3.40 -6.67
C ILE A 288 19.08 2.94 -7.76
N SER A 289 20.31 3.47 -7.81
CA SER A 289 21.32 3.03 -8.79
C SER A 289 21.58 1.53 -8.71
N SER A 290 21.63 0.99 -7.49
CA SER A 290 21.90 -0.43 -7.27
C SER A 290 20.70 -1.28 -7.68
N VAL A 291 19.48 -0.84 -7.33
CA VAL A 291 18.22 -1.49 -7.75
C VAL A 291 18.14 -1.58 -9.27
N LEU A 292 18.37 -0.46 -9.97
CA LEU A 292 18.25 -0.38 -11.42
C LEU A 292 19.30 -1.19 -12.17
N ALA A 293 20.52 -1.30 -11.64
CA ALA A 293 21.61 -2.06 -12.26
C ALA A 293 21.26 -3.54 -12.46
N GLU A 294 20.35 -4.08 -11.64
CA GLU A 294 19.91 -5.47 -11.66
C GLU A 294 18.55 -5.68 -12.34
N SER A 295 17.95 -4.63 -12.93
CA SER A 295 16.57 -4.69 -13.46
C SER A 295 16.43 -4.66 -14.98
N GLY A 296 17.53 -4.81 -15.73
CA GLY A 296 17.48 -4.86 -17.20
C GLY A 296 17.24 -3.51 -17.90
N VAL A 297 17.22 -2.40 -17.16
CA VAL A 297 17.17 -1.05 -17.74
C VAL A 297 18.51 -0.67 -18.38
N THR A 298 18.46 0.13 -19.45
CA THR A 298 19.68 0.66 -20.09
C THR A 298 20.34 1.74 -19.22
N GLU A 299 21.66 1.94 -19.36
CA GLU A 299 22.39 3.01 -18.62
C GLU A 299 21.75 4.40 -18.81
N LYS A 300 21.20 4.68 -20.00
CA LYS A 300 20.52 5.94 -20.29
C LYS A 300 19.21 6.08 -19.53
N GLN A 301 18.41 5.02 -19.47
CA GLN A 301 17.15 5.01 -18.73
C GLN A 301 17.43 5.15 -17.22
N ALA A 302 18.40 4.40 -16.71
CA ALA A 302 18.80 4.47 -15.30
C ALA A 302 19.19 5.91 -14.90
N ALA A 303 20.02 6.58 -15.69
CA ALA A 303 20.43 7.95 -15.42
C ALA A 303 19.25 8.95 -15.38
N VAL A 304 18.24 8.77 -16.25
CA VAL A 304 17.04 9.62 -16.27
C VAL A 304 16.15 9.36 -15.05
N ILE A 305 15.95 8.09 -14.69
CA ILE A 305 15.18 7.69 -13.50
C ILE A 305 15.85 8.26 -12.25
N GLU A 306 17.15 8.07 -12.07
CA GLU A 306 17.91 8.56 -10.92
C GLU A 306 17.82 10.08 -10.76
N GLN A 307 18.00 10.82 -11.86
CA GLN A 307 17.94 12.29 -11.81
C GLN A 307 16.53 12.78 -11.50
N THR A 308 15.51 12.16 -12.08
CA THR A 308 14.11 12.54 -11.84
C THR A 308 13.70 12.20 -10.41
N TYR A 309 14.10 11.04 -9.90
CA TYR A 309 13.90 10.62 -8.52
C TYR A 309 14.49 11.61 -7.51
N GLU A 310 15.75 12.01 -7.70
CA GLU A 310 16.42 12.99 -6.83
C GLU A 310 15.75 14.37 -6.88
N ASN A 311 15.30 14.81 -8.06
CA ASN A 311 14.59 16.09 -8.21
C ASN A 311 13.22 16.10 -7.52
N VAL A 312 12.54 14.96 -7.45
CA VAL A 312 11.18 14.85 -6.93
C VAL A 312 11.16 14.66 -5.41
N PHE A 313 11.99 13.74 -4.88
CA PHE A 313 12.01 13.44 -3.45
C PHE A 313 13.01 14.30 -2.66
N GLY A 314 14.03 14.87 -3.32
CA GLY A 314 14.99 15.77 -2.69
C GLY A 314 15.68 15.15 -1.48
N GLU A 315 15.61 15.84 -0.33
CA GLU A 315 16.22 15.39 0.92
C GLU A 315 15.34 14.37 1.68
N GLU A 316 14.01 14.44 1.54
CA GLU A 316 13.07 13.51 2.17
C GLU A 316 12.86 12.27 1.29
N VAL A 317 13.87 11.39 1.30
CA VAL A 317 13.82 10.15 0.52
C VAL A 317 12.79 9.16 1.08
N PRO A 318 12.01 8.49 0.22
CA PRO A 318 11.08 7.45 0.63
C PRO A 318 11.82 6.21 1.15
N VAL A 319 11.11 5.37 1.91
CA VAL A 319 11.62 4.07 2.37
C VAL A 319 11.19 2.96 1.42
N ALA A 320 11.94 1.85 1.38
CA ALA A 320 11.73 0.78 0.40
C ALA A 320 10.31 0.21 0.44
N GLU A 321 9.76 0.01 1.64
CA GLU A 321 8.39 -0.47 1.85
C GLU A 321 7.32 0.39 1.17
N HIS A 322 7.55 1.70 1.07
CA HIS A 322 6.60 2.62 0.46
C HIS A 322 6.65 2.60 -1.07
N LEU A 323 7.74 2.11 -1.67
CA LEU A 323 7.90 2.06 -3.14
C LEU A 323 7.48 0.73 -3.75
N VAL A 324 7.27 -0.29 -2.92
CA VAL A 324 6.94 -1.66 -3.33
C VAL A 324 5.43 -1.88 -3.40
N ASP A 325 4.98 -2.55 -4.46
CA ASP A 325 3.66 -3.17 -4.55
C ASP A 325 3.77 -4.69 -4.32
N PRO A 326 3.31 -5.18 -3.15
CA PRO A 326 3.34 -6.62 -2.87
C PRO A 326 2.63 -7.47 -3.93
N LYS A 327 1.62 -6.92 -4.63
CA LYS A 327 0.92 -7.65 -5.69
C LYS A 327 1.77 -7.79 -6.95
N LEU A 328 2.63 -6.81 -7.24
CA LEU A 328 3.54 -6.88 -8.39
C LEU A 328 4.70 -7.83 -8.10
N VAL A 329 5.22 -7.83 -6.88
CA VAL A 329 6.24 -8.80 -6.43
C VAL A 329 5.70 -10.23 -6.53
N GLU A 330 4.49 -10.48 -6.02
CA GLU A 330 3.85 -11.81 -6.14
C GLU A 330 3.58 -12.19 -7.61
N ALA A 331 3.16 -11.23 -8.44
CA ALA A 331 2.96 -11.46 -9.87
C ALA A 331 4.28 -11.80 -10.58
N ASN A 332 5.39 -11.15 -10.22
CA ASN A 332 6.69 -11.44 -10.80
C ASN A 332 7.21 -12.82 -10.40
N ALA A 333 7.05 -13.21 -9.13
CA ALA A 333 7.40 -14.55 -8.65
C ALA A 333 6.68 -15.64 -9.47
N ARG A 334 5.37 -15.47 -9.71
CA ARG A 334 4.58 -16.37 -10.57
C ARG A 334 5.04 -16.35 -12.03
N ARG A 335 5.43 -15.19 -12.55
CA ARG A 335 5.99 -15.04 -13.91
C ARG A 335 7.30 -15.82 -14.06
N LYS A 336 8.22 -15.65 -13.11
CA LYS A 336 9.51 -16.36 -13.05
C LYS A 336 9.32 -17.88 -12.95
N GLU A 337 8.45 -18.35 -12.06
CA GLU A 337 8.10 -19.78 -11.95
C GLU A 337 7.53 -20.33 -13.27
N LYS A 338 6.62 -19.59 -13.92
CA LYS A 338 6.06 -19.99 -15.22
C LYS A 338 7.14 -20.09 -16.31
N LEU A 339 8.09 -19.15 -16.35
CA LEU A 339 9.20 -19.17 -17.31
C LEU A 339 10.12 -20.38 -17.07
N GLU A 340 10.46 -20.67 -15.81
CA GLU A 340 11.23 -21.86 -15.46
C GLU A 340 10.52 -23.15 -15.86
N LEU A 341 9.21 -23.26 -15.62
CA LEU A 341 8.42 -24.42 -16.04
C LEU A 341 8.38 -24.57 -17.57
N VAL A 342 8.24 -23.46 -18.32
CA VAL A 342 8.30 -23.51 -19.79
C VAL A 342 9.67 -24.01 -20.25
N GLN A 343 10.76 -23.51 -19.66
CA GLN A 343 12.12 -23.96 -19.97
C GLN A 343 12.33 -25.45 -19.65
N GLN A 344 11.80 -25.94 -18.52
CA GLN A 344 11.85 -27.36 -18.16
C GLN A 344 11.04 -28.21 -19.15
N VAL A 345 9.85 -27.76 -19.57
CA VAL A 345 9.03 -28.45 -20.56
C VAL A 345 9.74 -28.53 -21.91
N GLU A 346 10.41 -27.46 -22.35
CA GLU A 346 11.20 -27.47 -23.59
C GLU A 346 12.38 -28.42 -23.50
N ASN A 347 13.12 -28.42 -22.39
CA ASN A 347 14.22 -29.35 -22.16
C ASN A 347 13.73 -30.82 -22.18
N LEU A 348 12.64 -31.12 -21.48
CA LEU A 348 12.04 -32.46 -21.48
C LEU A 348 11.56 -32.89 -22.87
N LYS A 349 10.97 -31.98 -23.64
CA LYS A 349 10.59 -32.26 -25.05
C LYS A 349 11.82 -32.61 -25.89
N GLN A 350 12.90 -31.86 -25.74
CA GLN A 350 14.16 -32.15 -26.43
C GLN A 350 14.73 -33.51 -26.03
N GLN A 351 14.80 -33.83 -24.73
CA GLN A 351 15.26 -35.12 -24.24
C GLN A 351 14.41 -36.30 -24.75
N LEU A 352 13.09 -36.12 -24.81
CA LEU A 352 12.17 -37.12 -25.37
C LEU A 352 12.40 -37.33 -26.88
N GLU A 353 12.72 -36.27 -27.62
CA GLU A 353 13.04 -36.34 -29.04
C GLU A 353 14.39 -37.04 -29.27
N GLU A 354 15.43 -36.68 -28.51
CA GLU A 354 16.75 -37.33 -28.53
C GLU A 354 16.66 -38.83 -28.20
N THR A 355 15.87 -39.21 -27.20
CA THR A 355 15.61 -40.62 -26.82
C THR A 355 14.85 -41.38 -27.92
N ARG A 356 13.99 -40.70 -28.70
CA ARG A 356 13.33 -41.31 -29.86
C ARG A 356 14.28 -41.52 -31.04
N THR A 357 15.35 -40.75 -31.13
CA THR A 357 16.28 -40.73 -32.28
C THR A 357 17.56 -41.55 -32.13
N LEU A 358 17.78 -42.31 -31.04
CA LEU A 358 18.97 -43.16 -30.87
C LEU A 358 19.31 -43.96 -32.16
N PRO A 359 20.41 -43.64 -32.87
CA PRO A 359 20.95 -44.47 -33.95
C PRO A 359 21.75 -45.62 -33.32
N VAL A 360 21.61 -46.83 -33.86
CA VAL A 360 22.52 -47.93 -33.56
C VAL A 360 23.89 -47.54 -34.09
N GLU A 361 24.91 -47.53 -33.24
CA GLU A 361 26.30 -47.28 -33.64
C GLU A 361 26.73 -48.31 -34.70
N GLU A 362 27.02 -47.85 -35.92
CA GLU A 362 27.77 -48.63 -36.90
C GLU A 362 29.25 -48.58 -36.51
N SER A 363 29.81 -49.73 -36.13
CA SER A 363 31.25 -49.88 -35.94
C SER A 363 31.97 -49.77 -37.29
N ASP A 364 32.93 -48.85 -37.39
CA ASP A 364 33.78 -48.63 -38.57
C ASP A 364 34.45 -49.90 -39.10
N GLY A 365 34.23 -50.20 -40.38
CA GLY A 365 34.91 -51.25 -41.13
C GLY A 365 34.54 -51.28 -42.62
N ASP A 366 35.27 -50.50 -43.41
CA ASP A 366 35.51 -50.55 -44.88
C ASP A 366 34.33 -50.70 -45.89
N ASP A 367 34.23 -49.68 -46.76
CA ASP A 367 33.85 -49.69 -48.19
C ASP A 367 32.76 -50.68 -48.69
N VAL A 368 31.48 -50.27 -48.62
CA VAL A 368 30.43 -50.78 -49.54
C VAL A 368 29.33 -49.72 -49.75
N PRO A 369 28.74 -49.55 -50.96
CA PRO A 369 27.79 -48.48 -51.24
C PRO A 369 26.48 -48.68 -50.49
N ALA A 370 25.86 -47.57 -50.05
CA ALA A 370 24.58 -47.49 -49.36
C ALA A 370 23.52 -48.48 -49.90
N VAL A 371 23.42 -49.65 -49.26
CA VAL A 371 22.27 -50.53 -49.38
C VAL A 371 21.22 -49.90 -48.46
N LYS A 372 20.08 -49.46 -49.02
CA LYS A 372 18.88 -49.26 -48.22
C LYS A 372 18.48 -50.61 -47.65
N THR A 373 19.03 -50.96 -46.50
CA THR A 373 18.59 -52.10 -45.72
C THR A 373 17.19 -51.77 -45.24
N TYR A 374 16.21 -52.57 -45.67
CA TYR A 374 14.87 -52.51 -45.11
C TYR A 374 14.91 -53.14 -43.72
N ASP A 375 15.51 -52.42 -42.77
CA ASP A 375 15.74 -52.92 -41.42
C ASP A 375 14.41 -52.98 -40.66
N VAL A 376 14.07 -54.19 -40.20
CA VAL A 376 12.94 -54.42 -39.31
C VAL A 376 13.44 -54.20 -37.88
N ILE A 377 13.07 -53.06 -37.28
CA ILE A 377 13.40 -52.73 -35.89
C ILE A 377 12.31 -53.27 -34.96
N LEU A 378 12.69 -54.18 -34.07
CA LEU A 378 11.80 -54.78 -33.08
C LEU A 378 12.11 -54.24 -31.68
N ARG A 379 11.12 -53.65 -31.01
CA ARG A 379 11.21 -53.27 -29.59
C ARG A 379 10.44 -54.28 -28.74
N VAL A 380 11.16 -54.98 -27.87
CA VAL A 380 10.59 -55.94 -26.91
C VAL A 380 11.14 -55.66 -25.53
N LYS A 381 10.48 -56.20 -24.50
CA LYS A 381 11.04 -56.17 -23.14
C LYS A 381 12.34 -56.98 -23.08
N PRO A 382 13.34 -56.59 -22.26
CA PRO A 382 14.64 -57.26 -22.20
C PRO A 382 14.54 -58.77 -21.99
N GLU A 383 13.56 -59.22 -21.21
CA GLU A 383 13.37 -60.64 -20.86
C GLU A 383 12.94 -61.52 -22.05
N LYS A 384 12.44 -60.91 -23.13
CA LYS A 384 12.00 -61.62 -24.35
C LYS A 384 13.10 -61.72 -25.40
N VAL A 385 14.19 -60.97 -25.28
CA VAL A 385 15.26 -60.90 -26.30
C VAL A 385 15.85 -62.28 -26.57
N ASP A 386 16.14 -63.05 -25.52
CA ASP A 386 16.77 -64.37 -25.63
C ASP A 386 15.85 -65.45 -26.23
N GLN A 387 14.54 -65.18 -26.33
CA GLN A 387 13.56 -66.12 -26.87
C GLN A 387 13.36 -65.93 -28.39
N ILE A 388 13.79 -64.79 -28.92
CA ILE A 388 13.61 -64.42 -30.32
C ILE A 388 14.67 -65.12 -31.16
N HIS A 389 14.22 -65.81 -32.20
CA HIS A 389 15.12 -66.53 -33.10
C HIS A 389 14.61 -66.48 -34.54
N SER A 390 15.50 -66.74 -35.50
CA SER A 390 15.12 -66.84 -36.90
C SER A 390 14.77 -68.27 -37.29
N GLN A 391 13.66 -68.47 -38.00
CA GLN A 391 13.25 -69.76 -38.54
C GLN A 391 12.82 -69.60 -40.00
N VAL A 392 13.03 -70.63 -40.82
CA VAL A 392 12.51 -70.66 -42.20
C VAL A 392 11.14 -71.33 -42.20
N ILE A 393 10.10 -70.59 -42.57
CA ILE A 393 8.72 -71.05 -42.67
C ILE A 393 8.29 -70.86 -44.13
N ASP A 394 7.77 -71.91 -44.76
CA ASP A 394 7.36 -71.93 -46.18
C ASP A 394 8.41 -71.36 -47.16
N GLY A 395 9.69 -71.67 -46.89
CA GLY A 395 10.82 -71.23 -47.71
C GLY A 395 11.22 -69.76 -47.53
N ARG A 396 10.63 -69.04 -46.57
CA ARG A 396 10.98 -67.65 -46.23
C ARG A 396 11.61 -67.57 -44.85
N LYS A 397 12.71 -66.84 -44.73
CA LYS A 397 13.35 -66.56 -43.43
C LYS A 397 12.48 -65.57 -42.66
N CYS A 398 11.97 -66.00 -41.51
CA CYS A 398 11.10 -65.24 -40.64
C CYS A 398 11.78 -65.03 -39.28
N LEU A 399 11.45 -63.93 -38.61
CA LEU A 399 11.76 -63.71 -37.20
C LEU A 399 10.59 -64.28 -36.38
N VAL A 400 10.87 -65.18 -35.45
CA VAL A 400 9.85 -65.84 -34.62
C VAL A 400 9.96 -65.32 -33.21
N ILE A 401 8.85 -64.80 -32.70
CA ILE A 401 8.70 -64.34 -31.31
C ILE A 401 7.70 -65.29 -30.65
N PRO A 402 8.14 -66.16 -29.73
CA PRO A 402 7.23 -67.00 -28.97
C PRO A 402 6.30 -66.13 -28.10
N MET A 403 5.00 -66.41 -28.14
CA MET A 403 3.98 -65.70 -27.39
C MET A 403 3.28 -66.69 -26.45
N ASP A 404 3.17 -66.34 -25.17
CA ASP A 404 2.37 -67.09 -24.20
C ASP A 404 0.87 -66.69 -24.29
N GLU A 405 -0.06 -67.48 -23.73
CA GLU A 405 -1.52 -67.27 -23.92
C GLU A 405 -2.03 -65.91 -23.42
N ASP A 406 -1.30 -65.26 -22.51
CA ASP A 406 -1.60 -63.95 -21.93
C ASP A 406 -0.84 -62.80 -22.59
N GLU A 407 -0.09 -63.06 -23.66
CA GLU A 407 0.71 -62.05 -24.34
C GLU A 407 0.04 -61.50 -25.60
N HIS A 408 0.28 -60.22 -25.86
CA HIS A 408 -0.27 -59.51 -27.02
C HIS A 408 0.84 -58.78 -27.76
N ALA A 409 0.79 -58.82 -29.09
CA ALA A 409 1.70 -58.08 -29.95
C ALA A 409 1.00 -56.84 -30.50
N ALA A 410 1.69 -55.70 -30.49
CA ALA A 410 1.23 -54.49 -31.16
C ALA A 410 2.20 -54.16 -32.30
N VAL A 411 1.70 -54.19 -33.54
CA VAL A 411 2.49 -53.83 -34.73
C VAL A 411 2.08 -52.43 -35.15
N ASN A 412 3.03 -51.48 -35.15
CA ASN A 412 2.78 -50.06 -35.42
C ASN A 412 1.65 -49.44 -34.56
N GLY A 413 1.55 -49.87 -33.29
CA GLY A 413 0.54 -49.38 -32.35
C GLY A 413 -0.84 -50.03 -32.48
N VAL A 414 -1.00 -51.00 -33.39
CA VAL A 414 -2.25 -51.76 -33.55
C VAL A 414 -2.10 -53.14 -32.91
N ASN A 415 -2.95 -53.44 -31.93
CA ASN A 415 -3.01 -54.77 -31.30
C ASN A 415 -3.36 -55.80 -32.37
N THR A 416 -2.45 -56.75 -32.57
CA THR A 416 -2.61 -57.86 -33.50
C THR A 416 -2.94 -59.10 -32.69
N THR A 417 -4.03 -59.77 -33.05
CA THR A 417 -4.34 -61.11 -32.54
C THR A 417 -3.50 -62.10 -33.33
N ILE A 418 -2.58 -62.79 -32.66
CA ILE A 418 -1.68 -63.80 -33.24
C ILE A 418 -2.21 -65.18 -32.92
#